data_AF-A0A1F1KGU6-F1
#
_entry.id   AF-A0A1F1KGU6-F1
#
_cell.length_a   1.000
_cell.length_b   1.000
_cell.length_c   1.000
_cell.angle_alpha   90.00
_cell.angle_beta   90.00
_cell.angle_gamma   90.00
#
_symmetry.space_group_name_H-M   'P 1'
#
loop_
_entity.id
_entity.type
_entity.pdbx_description
1 polymer ?
#
loop_
_entity_poly.entity_id
_entity_poly.type
_entity_poly.pdbx_seq_one_letter_code
_entity_poly.pdbx_strand_id
1 'polypeptide(L)'
;MSTPDRTDPAAAPRSVIHDLGYRGYDGPRTGRIGTLGYLVRQGYASAFGLGRTWKGKVMPWLCLALMAAPMLITGAVMVIFGGLAGEPVFHPARVPYAFATLVALFAAVAAPVLFSADLRSRAIVHYLSRPLSRTDYVLSRLGALVLALFTLQTVGILVGTLGWWLGGGDAGTVWGAALVGVLGALLVSVAVGTLAGLVAALTPRRGVATAVILGVLLVLGAVVSVVNEAVRSMGSQHGLMARWASLLSPNTAVERVLAWLTGNEELTPALDDATAAGYLVVLVVACVLGILGLVARYRRVN
;
A
#
# COMPACT_ATOMS: atom_id res chain seq x y z
N MET A 1 37.35 -57.69 52.23
CA MET A 1 37.62 -56.32 51.76
C MET A 1 37.00 -56.21 50.37
N SER A 2 35.76 -55.75 50.31
CA SER A 2 34.93 -55.67 49.10
C SER A 2 35.11 -54.31 48.44
N THR A 3 35.53 -54.29 47.18
CA THR A 3 35.57 -53.10 46.33
C THR A 3 34.14 -52.63 46.02
N PRO A 4 33.84 -51.32 46.07
CA PRO A 4 32.51 -50.83 45.72
C PRO A 4 32.34 -50.85 44.20
N ASP A 5 31.16 -51.30 43.77
CA ASP A 5 30.70 -51.30 42.39
C ASP A 5 30.56 -49.85 41.89
N ARG A 6 31.17 -49.57 40.74
CA ARG A 6 31.16 -48.26 40.11
C ARG A 6 29.85 -48.16 39.31
N THR A 7 28.87 -47.43 39.85
CA THR A 7 27.64 -47.13 39.12
C THR A 7 27.97 -46.32 37.87
N ASP A 8 27.87 -46.96 36.70
CA ASP A 8 27.96 -46.27 35.42
C ASP A 8 26.83 -45.24 35.32
N PRO A 9 27.11 -43.97 35.01
CA PRO A 9 26.06 -42.97 34.83
C PRO A 9 25.22 -43.40 33.63
N ALA A 10 23.93 -43.66 33.87
CA ALA A 10 22.95 -44.02 32.86
C ALA A 10 23.16 -43.14 31.61
N ALA A 11 23.53 -43.78 30.50
CA ALA A 11 23.82 -43.12 29.24
C ALA A 11 22.67 -42.17 28.91
N ALA A 12 22.95 -40.86 28.91
CA ALA A 12 21.96 -39.86 28.52
C ALA A 12 21.36 -40.28 27.17
N PRO A 13 20.02 -40.24 27.00
CA PRO A 13 19.38 -40.74 25.80
C PRO A 13 20.01 -40.06 24.57
N ARG A 14 20.64 -40.86 23.71
CA ARG A 14 21.22 -40.39 22.44
C ARG A 14 20.11 -39.69 21.66
N SER A 15 20.23 -38.39 21.43
CA SER A 15 19.36 -37.68 20.51
C SER A 15 19.65 -38.16 19.09
N VAL A 16 18.79 -39.01 18.54
CA VAL A 16 18.89 -39.49 17.17
C VAL A 16 18.13 -38.51 16.27
N ILE A 17 18.83 -37.91 15.30
CA ILE A 17 18.19 -37.09 14.26
C ILE A 17 17.58 -38.07 13.26
N HIS A 18 16.26 -38.22 13.28
CA HIS A 18 15.54 -38.99 12.28
C HIS A 18 15.41 -38.16 11.00
N ASP A 19 15.75 -38.76 9.85
CA ASP A 19 15.41 -38.18 8.56
C ASP A 19 13.89 -38.27 8.38
N LEU A 20 13.22 -37.11 8.46
CA LEU A 20 11.77 -36.99 8.34
C LEU A 20 11.29 -37.01 6.87
N GLY A 21 12.15 -37.38 5.92
CA GLY A 21 11.83 -37.35 4.50
C GLY A 21 11.68 -35.91 4.00
N TYR A 22 12.48 -34.99 4.55
CA TYR A 22 12.48 -33.62 4.08
C TYR A 22 12.89 -33.59 2.61
N ARG A 23 12.08 -32.95 1.79
CA ARG A 23 12.39 -32.81 0.36
C ARG A 23 13.59 -31.88 0.23
N GLY A 24 14.68 -32.39 -0.35
CA GLY A 24 15.86 -31.61 -0.68
C GLY A 24 15.48 -30.41 -1.55
N TYR A 25 16.15 -29.28 -1.33
CA TYR A 25 16.02 -28.12 -2.21
C TYR A 25 17.15 -28.17 -3.24
N ASP A 26 16.82 -28.62 -4.45
CA ASP A 26 17.76 -28.71 -5.58
C ASP A 26 17.79 -27.42 -6.43
N GLY A 27 17.02 -26.41 -6.04
CA GLY A 27 16.98 -25.13 -6.73
C GLY A 27 18.25 -24.28 -6.51
N PRO A 28 18.52 -23.32 -7.40
CA PRO A 28 19.66 -22.42 -7.24
C PRO A 28 19.54 -21.58 -5.96
N ARG A 29 20.60 -21.57 -5.15
CA ARG A 29 20.67 -20.75 -3.93
C ARG A 29 20.73 -19.28 -4.33
N THR A 30 19.70 -18.52 -4.01
CA THR A 30 19.65 -17.08 -4.33
C THR A 30 20.29 -16.25 -3.22
N GLY A 31 20.93 -15.15 -3.61
CA GLY A 31 21.47 -14.17 -2.67
C GLY A 31 20.39 -13.33 -1.98
N ARG A 32 20.83 -12.28 -1.26
CA ARG A 32 19.95 -11.35 -0.52
C ARG A 32 18.84 -10.76 -1.40
N ILE A 33 19.16 -10.31 -2.61
CA ILE A 33 18.19 -9.71 -3.54
C ILE A 33 17.13 -10.73 -3.99
N GLY A 34 17.52 -11.97 -4.28
CA GLY A 34 16.56 -13.01 -4.65
C GLY A 34 15.63 -13.39 -3.50
N THR A 35 16.14 -13.38 -2.27
CA THR A 35 15.32 -13.58 -1.06
C THR A 35 14.30 -12.45 -0.89
N LEU A 36 14.73 -11.19 -1.06
CA LEU A 36 13.85 -10.02 -1.03
C LEU A 36 12.78 -10.08 -2.11
N GLY A 37 13.15 -10.38 -3.35
CA GLY A 37 12.22 -10.51 -4.47
C GLY A 37 11.18 -11.61 -4.23
N TYR A 38 11.58 -12.73 -3.65
CA TYR A 38 10.65 -13.79 -3.25
C TYR A 38 9.64 -13.31 -2.20
N LEU A 39 10.11 -12.63 -1.15
CA LEU A 39 9.25 -12.09 -0.08
C LEU A 39 8.27 -11.04 -0.61
N VAL A 40 8.73 -10.16 -1.50
CA VAL A 40 7.89 -9.15 -2.16
C VAL A 40 6.83 -9.85 -3.01
N ARG A 41 7.22 -10.80 -3.87
CA ARG A 41 6.28 -11.55 -4.73
C ARG A 41 5.24 -12.32 -3.91
N GLN A 42 5.68 -13.00 -2.86
CA GLN A 42 4.77 -13.74 -1.98
C GLN A 42 3.83 -12.79 -1.24
N GLY A 43 4.33 -11.65 -0.76
CA GLY A 43 3.51 -10.61 -0.13
C GLY A 43 2.47 -10.04 -1.10
N TYR A 44 2.90 -9.67 -2.30
CA TYR A 44 2.03 -9.15 -3.36
C TYR A 44 0.91 -10.15 -3.70
N ALA A 45 1.27 -11.42 -3.91
CA ALA A 45 0.30 -12.48 -4.15
C ALA A 45 -0.69 -12.65 -2.98
N SER A 46 -0.18 -12.55 -1.75
CA SER A 46 -1.00 -12.65 -0.54
C SER A 46 -1.97 -11.47 -0.39
N ALA A 47 -1.61 -10.27 -0.84
CA ALA A 47 -2.47 -9.09 -0.83
C ALA A 47 -3.71 -9.29 -1.73
N PHE A 48 -3.57 -9.99 -2.86
CA PHE A 48 -4.68 -10.38 -3.74
C PHE A 48 -5.34 -11.72 -3.38
N GLY A 49 -4.99 -12.31 -2.23
CA GLY A 49 -5.58 -13.56 -1.75
C GLY A 49 -5.12 -14.81 -2.52
N LEU A 50 -4.06 -14.74 -3.32
CA LEU A 50 -3.49 -15.91 -3.99
C LEU A 50 -2.88 -16.86 -2.95
N GLY A 51 -3.07 -18.16 -3.14
CA GLY A 51 -2.67 -19.19 -2.17
C GLY A 51 -3.61 -19.36 -0.97
N ARG A 52 -4.79 -18.71 -0.98
CA ARG A 52 -5.82 -18.84 0.07
C ARG A 52 -7.13 -19.38 -0.52
N THR A 53 -8.05 -19.76 0.38
CA THR A 53 -9.43 -20.14 0.01
C THR A 53 -10.13 -19.00 -0.73
N TRP A 54 -11.14 -19.34 -1.53
CA TRP A 54 -11.85 -18.39 -2.40
C TRP A 54 -12.37 -17.14 -1.66
N LYS A 55 -12.78 -17.29 -0.39
CA LYS A 55 -13.23 -16.19 0.48
C LYS A 55 -12.17 -15.09 0.65
N GLY A 56 -10.89 -15.46 0.69
CA GLY A 56 -9.77 -14.52 0.82
C GLY A 56 -9.49 -13.71 -0.45
N LYS A 57 -10.06 -14.11 -1.59
CA LYS A 57 -9.91 -13.41 -2.88
C LYS A 57 -11.03 -12.39 -3.12
N VAL A 58 -12.19 -12.56 -2.49
CA VAL A 58 -13.38 -11.74 -2.78
C VAL A 58 -13.10 -10.25 -2.62
N MET A 59 -12.58 -9.81 -1.47
CA MET A 59 -12.43 -8.38 -1.20
C MET A 59 -11.38 -7.69 -2.10
N PRO A 60 -10.14 -8.20 -2.27
CA PRO A 60 -9.16 -7.58 -3.17
C PRO A 60 -9.64 -7.48 -4.61
N TRP A 61 -10.29 -8.53 -5.12
CA TRP A 61 -10.81 -8.57 -6.49
C TRP A 61 -12.06 -7.71 -6.66
N LEU A 62 -12.91 -7.60 -5.63
CA LEU A 62 -14.03 -6.66 -5.63
C LEU A 62 -13.53 -5.20 -5.69
N CYS A 63 -12.49 -4.85 -4.94
CA CYS A 63 -11.89 -3.50 -5.03
C CYS A 63 -11.34 -3.23 -6.44
N LEU A 64 -10.68 -4.22 -7.06
CA LEU A 64 -10.17 -4.11 -8.42
C LEU A 64 -11.30 -3.96 -9.44
N ALA A 65 -12.37 -4.74 -9.30
CA ALA A 65 -13.56 -4.61 -10.14
C ALA A 65 -14.25 -3.26 -9.97
N LEU A 66 -14.40 -2.76 -8.74
CA LEU A 66 -15.00 -1.45 -8.46
C LEU A 66 -14.12 -0.28 -8.91
N MET A 67 -12.80 -0.46 -8.96
CA MET A 67 -11.87 0.52 -9.54
C MET A 67 -11.98 0.52 -11.08
N ALA A 68 -12.05 -0.65 -11.70
CA ALA A 68 -12.08 -0.78 -13.16
C ALA A 68 -13.46 -0.49 -13.77
N ALA A 69 -14.55 -0.82 -13.08
CA ALA A 69 -15.89 -0.79 -13.65
C ALA A 69 -16.35 0.62 -14.08
N PRO A 70 -16.21 1.69 -13.26
CA PRO A 70 -16.58 3.03 -13.70
C PRO A 70 -15.73 3.50 -14.89
N MET A 71 -14.43 3.19 -14.88
CA MET A 71 -13.51 3.54 -15.97
C MET A 71 -13.88 2.81 -17.27
N LEU A 72 -14.24 1.52 -17.19
CA LEU A 72 -14.72 0.73 -18.31
C LEU A 72 -16.02 1.29 -18.88
N ILE A 73 -16.98 1.64 -18.01
CA ILE A 73 -18.28 2.17 -18.43
C ILE A 73 -18.10 3.51 -19.13
N THR A 74 -17.35 4.44 -18.53
CA THR A 74 -17.07 5.75 -19.15
C THR A 74 -16.31 5.59 -20.47
N GLY A 75 -15.28 4.74 -20.51
CA GLY A 75 -14.54 4.46 -21.74
C GLY A 75 -15.43 3.88 -22.84
N ALA A 76 -16.28 2.90 -22.52
CA ALA A 76 -17.21 2.31 -23.48
C ALA A 76 -18.21 3.34 -24.03
N VAL A 77 -18.75 4.22 -23.17
CA VAL A 77 -19.63 5.32 -23.59
C VAL A 77 -18.91 6.25 -24.58
N MET A 78 -17.65 6.64 -24.28
CA MET A 78 -16.88 7.51 -25.18
C MET A 78 -16.65 6.86 -26.55
N VAL A 79 -16.33 5.56 -26.57
CA VAL A 79 -16.13 4.79 -27.80
C VAL A 79 -17.42 4.66 -28.62
N ILE A 80 -18.56 4.38 -27.97
CA ILE A 80 -19.84 4.13 -28.66
C ILE A 80 -20.45 5.42 -29.21
N PHE A 81 -20.41 6.50 -28.43
CA PHE A 81 -21.09 7.75 -28.77
C PHE A 81 -20.17 8.81 -29.42
N GLY A 82 -18.96 8.41 -29.83
CA GLY A 82 -18.10 9.21 -30.71
C GLY A 82 -17.71 10.58 -30.14
N GLY A 83 -17.29 10.63 -28.87
CA GLY A 83 -16.75 11.86 -28.28
C GLY A 83 -17.77 12.99 -28.06
N LEU A 84 -19.09 12.72 -28.14
CA LEU A 84 -20.13 13.69 -27.69
C LEU A 84 -19.94 14.12 -26.21
N ALA A 85 -19.10 13.41 -25.46
CA ALA A 85 -18.57 13.82 -24.16
C ALA A 85 -17.08 14.15 -24.36
N GLY A 86 -16.69 15.43 -24.26
CA GLY A 86 -15.31 15.89 -24.43
C GLY A 86 -14.31 15.15 -23.53
N GLU A 87 -14.01 15.67 -22.35
CA GLU A 87 -13.15 14.97 -21.38
C GLU A 87 -13.90 13.84 -20.65
N PRO A 88 -13.21 12.76 -20.26
CA PRO A 88 -13.83 11.65 -19.53
C PRO A 88 -14.31 12.12 -18.16
N VAL A 89 -15.52 11.68 -17.77
CA VAL A 89 -16.06 11.91 -16.41
C VAL A 89 -15.06 11.48 -15.32
N PHE A 90 -14.34 10.39 -15.56
CA PHE A 90 -13.22 9.96 -14.73
C PHE A 90 -11.90 10.19 -15.45
N HIS A 91 -11.29 11.34 -15.17
CA HIS A 91 -10.00 11.70 -15.73
C HIS A 91 -8.86 10.80 -15.18
N PRO A 92 -7.98 10.22 -16.03
CA PRO A 92 -6.91 9.31 -15.59
C PRO A 92 -6.00 9.89 -14.51
N ALA A 93 -5.69 11.20 -14.57
CA ALA A 93 -4.86 11.87 -13.57
C ALA A 93 -5.49 11.89 -12.17
N ARG A 94 -6.83 11.82 -12.09
CA ARG A 94 -7.59 11.97 -10.85
C ARG A 94 -7.92 10.65 -10.17
N VAL A 95 -7.68 9.51 -10.84
CA VAL A 95 -8.02 8.16 -10.32
C VAL A 95 -7.50 7.90 -8.90
N PRO A 96 -6.24 8.23 -8.53
CA PRO A 96 -5.73 7.99 -7.17
C PRO A 96 -6.54 8.68 -6.06
N TYR A 97 -7.13 9.83 -6.38
CA TYR A 97 -7.80 10.71 -5.43
C TYR A 97 -9.32 10.49 -5.45
N ALA A 98 -9.90 10.35 -6.64
CA ALA A 98 -11.33 10.07 -6.83
C ALA A 98 -11.73 8.73 -6.18
N PHE A 99 -10.83 7.74 -6.21
CA PHE A 99 -11.07 6.42 -5.63
C PHE A 99 -10.32 6.19 -4.31
N ALA A 100 -9.96 7.26 -3.58
CA ALA A 100 -9.23 7.18 -2.30
C ALA A 100 -9.93 6.26 -1.27
N THR A 101 -11.27 6.21 -1.26
CA THR A 101 -12.06 5.30 -0.43
C THR A 101 -11.81 3.83 -0.76
N LEU A 102 -11.71 3.46 -2.04
CA LEU A 102 -11.37 2.09 -2.46
C LEU A 102 -9.92 1.75 -2.12
N VAL A 103 -9.00 2.70 -2.28
CA VAL A 103 -7.59 2.54 -1.87
C VAL A 103 -7.50 2.28 -0.36
N ALA A 104 -8.26 3.03 0.44
CA ALA A 104 -8.34 2.82 1.89
C ALA A 104 -8.93 1.45 2.26
N LEU A 105 -10.00 1.02 1.59
CA LEU A 105 -10.63 -0.28 1.79
C LEU A 105 -9.66 -1.43 1.48
N PHE A 106 -8.96 -1.34 0.35
CA PHE A 106 -7.96 -2.34 -0.03
C PHE A 106 -6.79 -2.36 0.96
N ALA A 107 -6.26 -1.20 1.34
CA ALA A 107 -5.18 -1.07 2.32
C ALA A 107 -5.56 -1.70 3.67
N ALA A 108 -6.79 -1.46 4.14
CA ALA A 108 -7.31 -1.98 5.40
C ALA A 108 -7.37 -3.52 5.44
N VAL A 109 -7.57 -4.17 4.30
CA VAL A 109 -7.61 -5.63 4.22
C VAL A 109 -6.24 -6.23 3.91
N ALA A 110 -5.46 -5.61 3.03
CA ALA A 110 -4.15 -6.11 2.62
C ALA A 110 -3.08 -5.95 3.72
N ALA A 111 -3.02 -4.81 4.40
CA ALA A 111 -1.95 -4.54 5.38
C ALA A 111 -1.96 -5.52 6.57
N PRO A 112 -3.10 -5.86 7.20
CA PRO A 112 -3.12 -6.83 8.31
C PRO A 112 -2.75 -8.25 7.89
N VAL A 113 -2.98 -8.61 6.63
CA VAL A 113 -2.53 -9.90 6.07
C VAL A 113 -1.02 -9.97 6.01
N LEU A 114 -0.35 -8.85 5.66
CA LEU A 114 1.10 -8.78 5.52
C LEU A 114 1.85 -8.60 6.84
N PHE A 115 1.31 -7.78 7.76
CA PHE A 115 2.04 -7.38 8.98
C PHE A 115 1.51 -8.08 10.24
N SER A 116 0.20 -8.10 10.47
CA SER A 116 -0.38 -8.61 11.73
C SER A 116 -0.31 -10.14 11.87
N ALA A 117 -0.21 -10.86 10.75
CA ALA A 117 -0.07 -12.31 10.71
C ALA A 117 1.19 -12.80 11.45
N ASP A 118 2.33 -12.26 11.05
CA ASP A 118 3.65 -12.76 11.44
C ASP A 118 4.02 -12.32 12.85
N LEU A 119 3.47 -11.17 13.29
CA LEU A 119 3.61 -10.67 14.65
C LEU A 119 2.81 -11.50 15.66
N ARG A 120 1.64 -12.03 15.28
CA ARG A 120 0.82 -12.85 16.17
C ARG A 120 1.42 -14.23 16.41
N SER A 121 1.87 -14.89 15.35
CA SER A 121 2.36 -16.27 15.42
C SER A 121 3.78 -16.38 15.97
N ARG A 122 4.47 -15.25 16.21
CA ARG A 122 5.92 -15.18 16.48
C ARG A 122 6.77 -15.95 15.47
N ALA A 123 6.20 -16.28 14.29
CA ALA A 123 6.89 -17.00 13.23
C ALA A 123 8.10 -16.21 12.70
N ILE A 124 8.14 -14.90 12.96
CA ILE A 124 9.29 -14.05 12.65
C ILE A 124 10.60 -14.57 13.25
N VAL A 125 10.57 -15.23 14.42
CA VAL A 125 11.78 -15.79 15.05
C VAL A 125 12.39 -16.89 14.17
N HIS A 126 11.57 -17.67 13.45
CA HIS A 126 12.04 -18.68 12.51
C HIS A 126 12.50 -18.09 11.17
N TYR A 127 11.94 -16.97 10.74
CA TYR A 127 12.42 -16.28 9.54
C TYR A 127 13.78 -15.61 9.78
N LEU A 128 14.00 -15.09 10.99
CA LEU A 128 15.23 -14.40 11.40
C LEU A 128 16.34 -15.33 11.89
N SER A 129 16.12 -16.64 11.94
CA SER A 129 17.21 -17.62 12.12
C SER A 129 18.07 -17.78 10.86
N ARG A 130 17.56 -17.29 9.71
CA ARG A 130 18.32 -17.10 8.47
C ARG A 130 18.97 -15.72 8.47
N PRO A 131 20.02 -15.48 7.66
CA PRO A 131 20.67 -14.17 7.53
C PRO A 131 19.77 -13.16 6.79
N LEU A 132 18.59 -12.88 7.33
CA LEU A 132 17.64 -11.88 6.85
C LEU A 132 17.60 -10.73 7.86
N SER A 133 17.98 -9.53 7.41
CA SER A 133 17.86 -8.34 8.26
C SER A 133 16.39 -8.03 8.53
N ARG A 134 16.10 -7.52 9.74
CA ARG A 134 14.76 -7.02 10.10
C ARG A 134 14.31 -5.89 9.18
N THR A 135 15.25 -5.04 8.77
CA THR A 135 14.97 -3.96 7.82
C THR A 135 14.58 -4.52 6.46
N ASP A 136 15.31 -5.51 5.96
CA ASP A 136 15.03 -6.17 4.68
C ASP A 136 13.64 -6.81 4.67
N TYR A 137 13.31 -7.50 5.75
CA TYR A 137 12.00 -8.10 5.93
C TYR A 137 10.89 -7.02 5.90
N VAL A 138 11.01 -5.95 6.69
CA VAL A 138 10.01 -4.86 6.73
C VAL A 138 9.87 -4.17 5.38
N LEU A 139 10.98 -3.85 4.71
CA LEU A 139 10.95 -3.23 3.39
C LEU A 139 10.35 -4.16 2.32
N SER A 140 10.57 -5.47 2.41
CA SER A 140 9.93 -6.43 1.50
C SER A 140 8.41 -6.49 1.67
N ARG A 141 7.93 -6.45 2.93
CA ARG A 141 6.48 -6.43 3.24
C ARG A 141 5.83 -5.11 2.83
N LEU A 142 6.51 -4.00 3.10
CA LEU A 142 6.04 -2.68 2.67
C LEU A 142 6.04 -2.57 1.14
N GLY A 143 7.10 -3.00 0.48
CA GLY A 143 7.19 -3.03 -0.99
C GLY A 143 6.08 -3.87 -1.62
N ALA A 144 5.76 -5.03 -1.04
CA ALA A 144 4.61 -5.83 -1.46
C ALA A 144 3.27 -5.10 -1.35
N LEU A 145 3.05 -4.37 -0.23
CA LEU A 145 1.83 -3.59 -0.02
C LEU A 145 1.73 -2.42 -0.99
N VAL A 146 2.83 -1.67 -1.17
CA VAL A 146 2.92 -0.53 -2.09
C VAL A 146 2.65 -0.99 -3.52
N LEU A 147 3.27 -2.09 -3.97
CA LEU A 147 3.02 -2.66 -5.30
C LEU A 147 1.57 -3.09 -5.47
N ALA A 148 0.95 -3.71 -4.46
CA ALA A 148 -0.44 -4.12 -4.56
C ALA A 148 -1.41 -2.93 -4.67
N LEU A 149 -1.20 -1.88 -3.87
CA LEU A 149 -1.96 -0.61 -3.95
C LEU A 149 -1.73 0.10 -5.27
N PHE A 150 -0.50 0.06 -5.78
CA PHE A 150 -0.14 0.66 -7.05
C PHE A 150 -0.81 -0.06 -8.21
N THR A 151 -0.79 -1.40 -8.23
CA THR A 151 -1.49 -2.21 -9.22
C THR A 151 -2.99 -1.92 -9.21
N LEU A 152 -3.61 -1.86 -8.04
CA LEU A 152 -5.05 -1.56 -7.91
C LEU A 152 -5.42 -0.28 -8.67
N GLN A 153 -4.70 0.81 -8.41
CA GLN A 153 -4.98 2.12 -9.02
C GLN A 153 -4.59 2.16 -10.50
N THR A 154 -3.44 1.57 -10.86
CA THR A 154 -2.94 1.54 -12.24
C THR A 154 -3.89 0.79 -13.17
N VAL A 155 -4.59 -0.24 -12.69
CA VAL A 155 -5.64 -0.90 -13.48
C VAL A 155 -6.74 0.09 -13.89
N GLY A 156 -7.25 0.90 -12.95
CA GLY A 156 -8.24 1.94 -13.25
C GLY A 156 -7.72 2.98 -14.23
N ILE A 157 -6.48 3.47 -14.00
CA ILE A 157 -5.82 4.45 -14.88
C ILE A 157 -5.70 3.89 -16.30
N LEU A 158 -5.17 2.67 -16.47
CA LEU A 158 -4.97 2.06 -17.78
C LEU A 158 -6.30 1.85 -18.51
N VAL A 159 -7.31 1.31 -17.83
CA VAL A 159 -8.65 1.12 -18.40
C VAL A 159 -9.24 2.45 -18.87
N GLY A 160 -9.18 3.49 -18.04
CA GLY A 160 -9.69 4.81 -18.39
C GLY A 160 -8.93 5.46 -19.53
N THR A 161 -7.60 5.36 -19.51
CA THR A 161 -6.71 5.88 -20.54
C THR A 161 -7.00 5.23 -21.88
N LEU A 162 -7.13 3.90 -21.91
CA LEU A 162 -7.48 3.16 -23.12
C LEU A 162 -8.88 3.55 -23.62
N GLY A 163 -9.85 3.67 -22.73
CA GLY A 163 -11.20 4.11 -23.07
C GLY A 163 -11.23 5.50 -23.71
N TRP A 164 -10.52 6.47 -23.11
CA TRP A 164 -10.45 7.84 -23.62
C TRP A 164 -9.69 7.91 -24.95
N TRP A 165 -8.57 7.20 -25.09
CA TRP A 165 -7.81 7.14 -26.33
C TRP A 165 -8.63 6.53 -27.48
N LEU A 166 -9.27 5.38 -27.24
CA LEU A 166 -10.13 4.73 -28.23
C LEU A 166 -11.40 5.55 -28.54
N GLY A 167 -11.85 6.36 -27.59
CA GLY A 167 -12.97 7.30 -27.75
C GLY A 167 -12.64 8.55 -28.56
N GLY A 168 -11.40 8.69 -29.07
CA GLY A 168 -10.97 9.81 -29.92
C GLY A 168 -10.21 10.92 -29.19
N GLY A 169 -9.78 10.70 -27.94
CA GLY A 169 -8.92 11.63 -27.22
C GLY A 169 -7.54 11.80 -27.88
N ASP A 170 -7.00 13.01 -27.83
CA ASP A 170 -5.64 13.27 -28.32
C ASP A 170 -4.60 12.44 -27.54
N ALA A 171 -3.66 11.82 -28.27
CA ALA A 171 -2.70 10.92 -27.64
C ALA A 171 -1.79 11.63 -26.63
N GLY A 172 -1.39 12.88 -26.92
CA GLY A 172 -0.53 13.65 -26.02
C GLY A 172 -1.20 13.96 -24.69
N THR A 173 -2.45 14.41 -24.74
CA THR A 173 -3.23 14.72 -23.53
C THR A 173 -3.57 13.46 -22.73
N VAL A 174 -4.02 12.40 -23.40
CA VAL A 174 -4.43 11.15 -22.78
C VAL A 174 -3.26 10.48 -22.05
N TRP A 175 -2.12 10.31 -22.72
CA TRP A 175 -0.95 9.66 -22.11
C TRP A 175 -0.23 10.57 -21.11
N GLY A 176 -0.28 11.89 -21.31
CA GLY A 176 0.17 12.86 -20.31
C GLY A 176 -0.63 12.74 -19.00
N ALA A 177 -1.96 12.70 -19.10
CA ALA A 177 -2.85 12.47 -17.96
C ALA A 177 -2.59 11.12 -17.28
N ALA A 178 -2.37 10.07 -18.07
CA ALA A 178 -2.04 8.74 -17.55
C ALA A 178 -0.73 8.75 -16.77
N LEU A 179 0.31 9.44 -17.26
CA LEU A 179 1.59 9.57 -16.57
C LEU A 179 1.43 10.28 -15.22
N VAL A 180 0.69 11.40 -15.19
CA VAL A 180 0.37 12.12 -13.94
C VAL A 180 -0.38 11.18 -12.98
N GLY A 181 -1.41 10.48 -13.46
CA GLY A 181 -2.16 9.51 -12.66
C GLY A 181 -1.29 8.39 -12.09
N VAL A 182 -0.37 7.84 -12.89
CA VAL A 182 0.56 6.78 -12.47
C VAL A 182 1.53 7.29 -11.41
N LEU A 183 2.08 8.51 -11.57
CA LEU A 183 2.94 9.14 -10.56
C LEU A 183 2.17 9.37 -9.26
N GLY A 184 0.94 9.88 -9.35
CA GLY A 184 0.04 10.04 -8.20
C GLY A 184 -0.26 8.70 -7.51
N ALA A 185 -0.57 7.65 -8.27
CA ALA A 185 -0.84 6.32 -7.75
C ALA A 185 0.37 5.75 -6.99
N LEU A 186 1.59 5.97 -7.49
CA LEU A 186 2.81 5.54 -6.83
C LEU A 186 3.00 6.25 -5.49
N LEU A 187 2.91 7.59 -5.49
CA LEU A 187 3.08 8.40 -4.28
C LEU A 187 2.00 8.12 -3.23
N VAL A 188 0.73 7.99 -3.65
CA VAL A 188 -0.39 7.58 -2.80
C VAL A 188 -0.13 6.19 -2.22
N SER A 189 0.34 5.24 -3.03
CA SER A 189 0.62 3.87 -2.57
C SER A 189 1.71 3.84 -1.50
N VAL A 190 2.76 4.66 -1.63
CA VAL A 190 3.81 4.81 -0.62
C VAL A 190 3.25 5.44 0.66
N ALA A 191 2.53 6.56 0.56
CA ALA A 191 2.00 7.27 1.72
C ALA A 191 0.94 6.46 2.48
N VAL A 192 -0.05 5.90 1.77
CA VAL A 192 -1.09 5.06 2.35
C VAL A 192 -0.53 3.73 2.82
N GLY A 193 0.38 3.12 2.05
CA GLY A 193 1.01 1.84 2.39
C GLY A 193 1.85 1.92 3.66
N THR A 194 2.63 2.99 3.83
CA THR A 194 3.43 3.21 5.06
C THR A 194 2.53 3.39 6.28
N LEU A 195 1.50 4.25 6.19
CA LEU A 195 0.56 4.49 7.28
C LEU A 195 -0.24 3.22 7.64
N ALA A 196 -0.84 2.55 6.66
CA ALA A 196 -1.60 1.32 6.87
C ALA A 196 -0.71 0.19 7.41
N GLY A 197 0.51 0.06 6.90
CA GLY A 197 1.50 -0.90 7.39
C GLY A 197 1.87 -0.65 8.85
N LEU A 198 2.12 0.61 9.24
CA LEU A 198 2.44 0.99 10.61
C LEU A 198 1.28 0.65 11.56
N VAL A 199 0.06 1.06 11.22
CA VAL A 199 -1.14 0.76 12.02
C VAL A 199 -1.36 -0.76 12.15
N ALA A 200 -1.15 -1.52 11.06
CA ALA A 200 -1.24 -2.98 11.08
C ALA A 200 -0.19 -3.63 11.98
N ALA A 201 1.05 -3.10 12.00
CA ALA A 201 2.13 -3.59 12.84
C ALA A 201 1.93 -3.27 14.33
N LEU A 202 1.20 -2.20 14.64
CA LEU A 202 0.78 -1.84 15.99
C LEU A 202 -0.45 -2.63 16.47
N THR A 203 -1.19 -3.27 15.57
CA THR A 203 -2.46 -3.96 15.86
C THR A 203 -2.39 -5.47 15.56
N PRO A 204 -2.07 -6.36 16.53
CA PRO A 204 -1.90 -7.80 16.28
C PRO A 204 -3.18 -8.55 15.87
N ARG A 205 -4.35 -7.99 16.20
CA ARG A 205 -5.65 -8.57 15.88
C ARG A 205 -6.09 -8.13 14.48
N ARG A 206 -5.95 -9.01 13.48
CA ARG A 206 -6.30 -8.76 12.07
C ARG A 206 -7.63 -8.02 11.86
N GLY A 207 -8.73 -8.48 12.47
CA GLY A 207 -10.03 -7.82 12.32
C GLY A 207 -10.08 -6.40 12.89
N VAL A 208 -9.44 -6.18 14.06
CA VAL A 208 -9.32 -4.84 14.67
C VAL A 208 -8.42 -3.95 13.81
N ALA A 209 -7.31 -4.48 13.30
CA ALA A 209 -6.38 -3.75 12.44
C ALA A 209 -7.09 -3.24 11.18
N THR A 210 -7.90 -4.09 10.54
CA THR A 210 -8.71 -3.69 9.38
C THR A 210 -9.65 -2.53 9.71
N ALA A 211 -10.41 -2.62 10.80
CA ALA A 211 -11.33 -1.56 11.21
C ALA A 211 -10.59 -0.25 11.54
N VAL A 212 -9.47 -0.32 12.24
CA VAL A 212 -8.68 0.88 12.62
C VAL A 212 -8.06 1.53 11.39
N ILE A 213 -7.46 0.76 10.47
CA ILE A 213 -6.86 1.32 9.25
C ILE A 213 -7.93 2.01 8.41
N LEU A 214 -9.07 1.34 8.21
CA LEU A 214 -10.18 1.91 7.45
C LEU A 214 -10.71 3.18 8.11
N GLY A 215 -10.96 3.12 9.42
CA GLY A 215 -11.45 4.26 10.20
C GLY A 215 -10.50 5.45 10.14
N VAL A 216 -9.19 5.24 10.36
CA VAL A 216 -8.18 6.32 10.29
C VAL A 216 -8.16 6.96 8.91
N LEU A 217 -8.08 6.17 7.83
CA LEU A 217 -7.98 6.71 6.47
C LEU A 217 -9.25 7.46 6.04
N LEU A 218 -10.43 6.94 6.37
CA LEU A 218 -11.70 7.60 6.04
C LEU A 218 -11.94 8.85 6.87
N VAL A 219 -11.62 8.82 8.16
CA VAL A 219 -11.77 9.99 9.05
C VAL A 219 -10.84 11.11 8.62
N LEU A 220 -9.56 10.80 8.31
CA LEU A 220 -8.63 11.82 7.82
C LEU A 220 -9.13 12.45 6.51
N GLY A 221 -9.63 11.64 5.57
CA GLY A 221 -10.24 12.15 4.34
C GLY A 221 -11.46 13.03 4.60
N ALA A 222 -12.40 12.56 5.42
CA ALA A 222 -13.64 13.27 5.75
C ALA A 222 -13.37 14.60 6.46
N VAL A 223 -12.44 14.63 7.42
CA VAL A 223 -12.03 15.85 8.12
C VAL A 223 -11.48 16.87 7.14
N VAL A 224 -10.58 16.46 6.24
CA VAL A 224 -10.04 17.37 5.21
C VAL A 224 -11.15 17.91 4.31
N SER A 225 -12.08 17.08 3.86
CA SER A 225 -13.21 17.52 3.04
C SER A 225 -14.09 18.54 3.75
N VAL A 226 -14.45 18.30 5.02
CA VAL A 226 -15.27 19.22 5.82
C VAL A 226 -14.55 20.53 6.07
N VAL A 227 -13.26 20.49 6.43
CA VAL A 227 -12.47 21.70 6.68
C VAL A 227 -12.33 22.54 5.41
N ASN A 228 -12.04 21.91 4.27
CA ASN A 228 -11.93 22.61 2.99
C ASN A 228 -13.26 23.24 2.56
N GLU A 229 -14.38 22.54 2.79
CA GLU A 229 -15.71 23.09 2.51
C GLU A 229 -16.04 24.29 3.40
N ALA A 230 -15.75 24.19 4.70
CA ALA A 230 -15.96 25.27 5.65
C ALA A 230 -15.08 26.50 5.32
N VAL A 231 -13.81 26.27 4.97
CA VAL A 231 -12.91 27.33 4.51
C VAL A 231 -13.46 28.02 3.26
N ARG A 232 -13.98 27.24 2.30
CA ARG A 232 -14.58 27.76 1.07
C ARG A 232 -15.82 28.59 1.34
N SER A 233 -16.72 28.13 2.21
CA SER A 233 -17.96 28.84 2.54
C SER A 233 -17.73 30.14 3.32
N MET A 234 -16.65 30.23 4.08
CA MET A 234 -16.25 31.45 4.80
C MET A 234 -15.47 32.46 3.95
N GLY A 235 -15.09 32.12 2.70
CA GLY A 235 -14.25 32.99 1.86
C GLY A 235 -12.80 33.14 2.34
N SER A 236 -12.38 32.36 3.35
CA SER A 236 -11.12 32.50 4.07
C SER A 236 -9.96 31.72 3.44
N GLN A 237 -9.63 31.99 2.17
CA GLN A 237 -8.66 31.18 1.42
C GLN A 237 -7.20 31.30 1.91
N HIS A 238 -6.89 32.33 2.70
CA HIS A 238 -5.51 32.64 3.14
C HIS A 238 -5.18 32.18 4.57
N GLY A 239 -6.14 31.59 5.29
CA GLY A 239 -5.93 31.15 6.67
C GLY A 239 -4.97 29.95 6.79
N LEU A 240 -4.31 29.80 7.94
CA LEU A 240 -3.42 28.65 8.22
C LEU A 240 -4.15 27.30 8.05
N MET A 241 -5.41 27.24 8.50
CA MET A 241 -6.27 26.06 8.33
C MET A 241 -6.50 25.75 6.85
N ALA A 242 -6.80 26.76 6.03
CA ALA A 242 -6.98 26.61 4.58
C ALA A 242 -5.73 26.07 3.89
N ARG A 243 -4.54 26.57 4.29
CA ARG A 243 -3.27 26.20 3.68
C ARG A 243 -2.82 24.79 4.04
N TRP A 244 -3.04 24.35 5.28
CA TRP A 244 -2.41 23.12 5.80
C TRP A 244 -3.38 21.97 6.10
N ALA A 245 -4.70 22.18 6.05
CA ALA A 245 -5.67 21.12 6.31
C ALA A 245 -5.47 19.88 5.42
N SER A 246 -5.15 20.08 4.13
CA SER A 246 -4.92 18.98 3.19
C SER A 246 -3.73 18.08 3.53
N LEU A 247 -2.86 18.44 4.49
CA LEU A 247 -1.82 17.55 5.00
C LEU A 247 -2.34 16.39 5.86
N LEU A 248 -3.53 16.52 6.46
CA LEU A 248 -4.04 15.48 7.35
C LEU A 248 -4.32 14.17 6.62
N SER A 249 -4.75 14.22 5.36
CA SER A 249 -5.02 13.03 4.55
C SER A 249 -3.85 12.77 3.58
N PRO A 250 -3.30 11.54 3.55
CA PRO A 250 -2.19 11.22 2.66
C PRO A 250 -2.55 11.38 1.18
N ASN A 251 -3.82 11.12 0.81
CA ASN A 251 -4.27 11.24 -0.57
C ASN A 251 -4.27 12.71 -1.02
N THR A 252 -4.84 13.61 -0.21
CA THR A 252 -4.92 15.05 -0.55
C THR A 252 -3.55 15.71 -0.46
N ALA A 253 -2.69 15.29 0.48
CA ALA A 253 -1.33 15.80 0.57
C ALA A 253 -0.53 15.47 -0.70
N VAL A 254 -0.64 14.23 -1.19
CA VAL A 254 -0.02 13.80 -2.45
C VAL A 254 -0.59 14.55 -3.64
N GLU A 255 -1.91 14.77 -3.69
CA GLU A 255 -2.56 15.53 -4.77
C GLU A 255 -2.01 16.96 -4.88
N ARG A 256 -1.87 17.64 -3.74
CA ARG A 256 -1.32 19.01 -3.66
C ARG A 256 0.13 19.08 -4.18
N VAL A 257 0.97 18.12 -3.77
CA VAL A 257 2.37 18.03 -4.22
C VAL A 257 2.42 17.75 -5.72
N LEU A 258 1.59 16.82 -6.20
CA LEU A 258 1.61 16.44 -7.61
C LEU A 258 1.08 17.55 -8.52
N ALA A 259 0.02 18.26 -8.10
CA ALA A 259 -0.50 19.43 -8.80
C ALA A 259 0.58 20.50 -8.98
N TRP A 260 1.36 20.77 -7.93
CA TRP A 260 2.51 21.68 -8.03
C TRP A 260 3.63 21.15 -8.95
N LEU A 261 4.01 19.87 -8.83
CA LEU A 261 5.10 19.29 -9.63
C LEU A 261 4.78 19.20 -11.13
N THR A 262 3.50 19.01 -11.47
CA THR A 262 3.07 18.73 -12.84
C THR A 262 2.38 19.91 -13.51
N GLY A 263 1.96 20.92 -12.74
CA GLY A 263 1.13 22.03 -13.23
C GLY A 263 -0.21 21.57 -13.80
N ASN A 264 -0.67 20.35 -13.45
CA ASN A 264 -1.84 19.76 -14.07
C ASN A 264 -3.14 20.34 -13.47
N GLU A 265 -3.90 21.06 -14.30
CA GLU A 265 -5.11 21.78 -13.88
C GLU A 265 -6.30 20.88 -13.54
N GLU A 266 -6.27 19.59 -13.93
CA GLU A 266 -7.29 18.61 -13.56
C GLU A 266 -7.21 18.18 -12.09
N LEU A 267 -6.07 18.42 -11.45
CA LEU A 267 -5.87 18.16 -10.02
C LEU A 267 -6.40 19.33 -9.19
N THR A 268 -6.17 19.30 -7.87
CA THR A 268 -6.47 20.48 -7.05
C THR A 268 -5.66 21.70 -7.52
N PRO A 269 -6.17 22.93 -7.37
CA PRO A 269 -5.39 24.13 -7.65
C PRO A 269 -4.01 24.09 -6.98
N ALA A 270 -2.98 24.36 -7.78
CA ALA A 270 -1.60 24.37 -7.32
C ALA A 270 -1.40 25.45 -6.24
N LEU A 271 -0.55 25.13 -5.26
CA LEU A 271 -0.18 26.04 -4.19
C LEU A 271 1.01 26.90 -4.63
N ASP A 272 1.28 27.97 -3.88
CA ASP A 272 2.54 28.70 -3.96
C ASP A 272 3.74 27.79 -3.65
N ASP A 273 4.89 28.08 -4.26
CA ASP A 273 6.09 27.23 -4.19
C ASP A 273 6.52 26.89 -2.76
N ALA A 274 6.44 27.88 -1.85
CA ALA A 274 6.82 27.68 -0.45
C ALA A 274 5.89 26.69 0.27
N THR A 275 4.58 26.80 0.08
CA THR A 275 3.62 25.84 0.68
C THR A 275 3.79 24.46 0.06
N ALA A 276 3.91 24.37 -1.26
CA ALA A 276 4.05 23.09 -1.95
C ALA A 276 5.34 22.34 -1.52
N ALA A 277 6.45 23.06 -1.40
CA ALA A 277 7.70 22.51 -0.86
C ALA A 277 7.51 22.00 0.58
N GLY A 278 6.79 22.76 1.42
CA GLY A 278 6.44 22.31 2.76
C GLY A 278 5.61 21.03 2.79
N TYR A 279 4.65 20.88 1.86
CA TYR A 279 3.89 19.65 1.70
C TYR A 279 4.77 18.45 1.35
N LEU A 280 5.68 18.63 0.39
CA LEU A 280 6.62 17.60 -0.02
C LEU A 280 7.51 17.17 1.16
N VAL A 281 8.07 18.12 1.90
CA VAL A 281 8.91 17.84 3.07
C VAL A 281 8.14 17.06 4.13
N VAL A 282 6.93 17.50 4.50
CA VAL A 282 6.11 16.82 5.51
C VAL A 282 5.76 15.39 5.05
N LEU A 283 5.41 15.20 3.78
CA LEU A 283 5.09 13.89 3.22
C LEU A 283 6.30 12.93 3.28
N VAL A 284 7.48 13.41 2.85
CA VAL A 284 8.72 12.63 2.89
C VAL A 284 9.08 12.26 4.33
N VAL A 285 9.04 13.24 5.24
CA VAL A 285 9.32 13.01 6.67
C VAL A 285 8.34 12.02 7.28
N ALA A 286 7.04 12.14 7.00
CA ALA A 286 6.02 11.22 7.49
C ALA A 286 6.26 9.78 7.00
N CYS A 287 6.59 9.60 5.71
CA CYS A 287 6.94 8.29 5.15
C CYS A 287 8.19 7.70 5.81
N VAL A 288 9.26 8.50 5.96
CA VAL A 288 10.51 8.06 6.60
C VAL A 288 10.27 7.67 8.06
N LEU A 289 9.57 8.50 8.83
CA LEU A 289 9.23 8.20 10.22
C LEU A 289 8.33 6.96 10.33
N GLY A 290 7.38 6.77 9.41
CA GLY A 290 6.54 5.57 9.34
C GLY A 290 7.35 4.30 9.10
N ILE A 291 8.31 4.34 8.17
CA ILE A 291 9.24 3.23 7.91
C ILE A 291 10.12 2.94 9.12
N LEU A 292 10.69 3.98 9.74
CA LEU A 292 11.50 3.84 10.95
C LEU A 292 10.68 3.26 12.11
N GLY A 293 9.43 3.69 12.28
CA GLY A 293 8.50 3.17 13.27
C GLY A 293 8.18 1.69 13.05
N LEU A 294 7.95 1.29 11.79
CA LEU A 294 7.80 -0.11 11.38
C LEU A 294 9.04 -0.92 11.76
N VAL A 295 10.23 -0.48 11.37
CA VAL A 295 11.49 -1.17 11.69
C VAL A 295 11.69 -1.26 13.20
N ALA A 296 11.44 -0.19 13.95
CA ALA A 296 11.56 -0.18 15.41
C ALA A 296 10.57 -1.16 16.07
N ARG A 297 9.33 -1.23 15.58
CA ARG A 297 8.31 -2.15 16.08
C ARG A 297 8.76 -3.61 15.91
N TYR A 298 9.28 -3.94 14.74
CA TYR A 298 9.78 -5.28 14.42
C TYR A 298 11.07 -5.64 15.17
N ARG A 299 11.86 -4.65 15.62
CA ARG A 299 13.01 -4.89 16.49
C ARG A 299 12.63 -5.25 17.92
N ARG A 300 11.51 -4.75 18.43
CA ARG A 300 11.04 -5.00 19.80
C ARG A 300 10.34 -6.34 19.99
N VAL A 301 9.99 -7.04 18.90
CA VAL A 301 9.36 -8.36 18.94
C VAL A 301 10.48 -9.40 19.08
N ASN A 302 11.00 -9.51 20.29
CA ASN A 302 11.83 -10.62 20.77
C ASN A 302 11.04 -11.32 21.88
#